data_AF-A0A3M5JWA4-F1
#
_entry.id   AF-A0A3M5JWA4-F1
#
_cell.length_a   1.000
_cell.length_b   1.000
_cell.length_c   1.000
_cell.angle_alpha   90.00
_cell.angle_beta   90.00
_cell.angle_gamma   90.00
#
_symmetry.space_group_name_H-M   'P 1'
#
loop_
_entity.id
_entity.type
_entity.pdbx_description
1 polymer ?
#
loop_
_entity_poly.entity_id
_entity_poly.type
_entity_poly.pdbx_seq_one_letter_code
_entity_poly.pdbx_strand_id
1 'polypeptide(L)'
;MGAIHFIRAPDYRFDILRLQQANALMRSANRAVAFGDDIELARLGFVAEHREELMRGGGFHERLFRANYQTISYLRRHGGKHVH
;
A
#
# COMPACT_ATOMS: atom_id res chain seq x y z
N MET A 1 -28.58 30.73 16.55
CA MET A 1 -28.03 29.43 17.00
C MET A 1 -27.13 28.92 15.88
N GLY A 2 -25.81 29.10 16.01
CA GLY A 2 -24.86 28.80 14.93
C GLY A 2 -24.61 27.30 14.80
N ALA A 3 -24.78 26.77 13.59
CA ALA A 3 -24.36 25.41 13.26
C ALA A 3 -22.82 25.37 13.28
N ILE A 4 -22.25 24.77 14.32
CA ILE A 4 -20.82 24.48 14.38
C ILE A 4 -20.57 23.35 13.38
N HIS A 5 -20.14 23.71 12.18
CA HIS A 5 -19.55 22.76 11.24
C HIS A 5 -18.24 22.27 11.86
N PHE A 6 -18.29 21.14 12.58
CA PHE A 6 -17.09 20.39 12.90
C PHE A 6 -16.51 19.86 11.60
N ILE A 7 -15.53 20.59 11.06
CA ILE A 7 -14.64 20.09 10.01
C ILE A 7 -13.86 18.94 10.65
N ARG A 8 -14.39 17.71 10.52
CA ARG A 8 -13.70 16.50 10.97
C ARG A 8 -12.37 16.46 10.24
N ALA A 9 -11.26 16.63 10.97
CA ALA A 9 -9.95 16.44 10.39
C ALA A 9 -9.91 15.04 9.73
N PRO A 10 -9.46 14.93 8.47
CA PRO A 10 -9.42 13.65 7.79
C PRO A 10 -8.53 12.68 8.56
N ASP A 11 -9.11 11.58 9.04
CA ASP A 11 -8.38 10.52 9.72
C ASP A 11 -7.66 9.64 8.68
N TYR A 12 -6.44 10.04 8.32
CA TYR A 12 -5.61 9.32 7.36
C TYR A 12 -5.03 8.00 7.91
N ARG A 13 -5.39 7.57 9.13
CA ARG A 13 -4.88 6.31 9.70
C ARG A 13 -5.23 5.11 8.84
N PHE A 14 -6.45 5.07 8.29
CA PHE A 14 -6.88 3.99 7.40
C PHE A 14 -6.08 3.96 6.09
N ASP A 15 -5.84 5.12 5.46
CA ASP A 15 -5.04 5.21 4.24
C ASP A 15 -3.58 4.82 4.48
N ILE A 16 -2.99 5.25 5.60
CA ILE A 16 -1.64 4.86 6.00
C ILE A 16 -1.56 3.34 6.19
N LEU A 17 -2.53 2.74 6.90
CA LEU A 17 -2.57 1.29 7.11
C LEU A 17 -2.67 0.54 5.78
N ARG A 18 -3.55 1.00 4.88
CA ARG A 18 -3.73 0.40 3.55
C ARG A 18 -2.44 0.43 2.73
N LEU A 19 -1.72 1.55 2.73
CA LEU A 19 -0.43 1.67 2.01
C LEU A 19 0.66 0.79 2.63
N GLN A 20 0.67 0.63 3.96
CA GLN A 20 1.58 -0.28 4.64
C GLN A 20 1.30 -1.75 4.29
N GLN A 21 0.02 -2.14 4.29
CA GLN A 21 -0.40 -3.48 3.87
C GLN A 21 -0.06 -3.74 2.41
N ALA A 22 -0.26 -2.77 1.52
CA ALA A 22 0.13 -2.87 0.12
C ALA A 22 1.63 -3.11 -0.03
N ASN A 23 2.48 -2.36 0.68
CA ASN A 23 3.93 -2.57 0.68
C ASN A 23 4.32 -3.96 1.20
N ALA A 24 3.65 -4.47 2.24
CA ALA A 24 3.91 -5.81 2.76
C ALA A 24 3.54 -6.89 1.74
N LEU A 25 2.34 -6.79 1.14
CA LEU A 25 1.87 -7.71 0.11
C LEU A 25 2.81 -7.73 -1.10
N MET A 26 3.21 -6.55 -1.60
CA MET A 26 4.14 -6.44 -2.73
C MET A 26 5.52 -7.05 -2.41
N ARG A 27 6.02 -6.92 -1.17
CA ARG A 27 7.27 -7.58 -0.75
C ARG A 27 7.14 -9.10 -0.73
N SER A 28 6.04 -9.63 -0.19
CA SER A 28 5.77 -11.07 -0.19
C SER A 28 5.67 -11.61 -1.62
N ALA A 29 5.02 -10.87 -2.51
CA ALA A 29 4.94 -11.22 -3.92
C ALA A 29 6.32 -11.23 -4.61
N ASN A 30 7.15 -10.20 -4.39
CA ASN A 30 8.52 -10.18 -4.93
C ASN A 30 9.35 -11.36 -4.43
N ARG A 31 9.16 -11.75 -3.16
CA ARG A 31 9.82 -12.93 -2.60
C ARG A 31 9.36 -14.20 -3.31
N ALA A 32 8.05 -14.39 -3.48
CA ALA A 32 7.51 -15.54 -4.21
C ALA A 32 8.03 -15.60 -5.65
N VAL A 33 8.07 -14.48 -6.36
CA VAL A 33 8.66 -14.38 -7.71
C VAL A 33 10.13 -14.77 -7.72
N ALA A 34 10.93 -14.29 -6.76
CA ALA A 34 12.34 -14.63 -6.68
C ALA A 34 12.61 -16.14 -6.47
N PHE A 35 11.65 -16.87 -5.89
CA PHE A 35 11.71 -18.33 -5.73
C PHE A 35 10.95 -19.11 -6.82
N GLY A 36 10.28 -18.43 -7.76
CA GLY A 36 9.42 -19.08 -8.75
C GLY A 36 8.17 -19.76 -8.16
N ASP A 37 7.70 -19.30 -6.98
CA ASP A 37 6.60 -19.91 -6.23
C ASP A 37 5.23 -19.34 -6.65
N ASP A 38 4.64 -19.90 -7.71
CA ASP A 38 3.29 -19.52 -8.19
C ASP A 38 2.19 -19.85 -7.17
N ILE A 39 2.38 -20.88 -6.35
CA ILE A 39 1.41 -21.29 -5.32
C ILE A 39 1.33 -20.20 -4.24
N GLU A 40 2.46 -19.65 -3.82
CA GLU A 40 2.48 -18.56 -2.86
C GLU A 40 1.86 -17.28 -3.44
N LEU A 41 2.10 -16.96 -4.71
CA LEU A 41 1.39 -15.85 -5.37
C LEU A 41 -0.13 -16.07 -5.39
N ALA A 42 -0.60 -17.30 -5.61
CA ALA A 42 -2.02 -17.63 -5.52
C ALA A 42 -2.58 -17.44 -4.11
N ARG A 43 -1.82 -17.85 -3.08
CA ARG A 43 -2.20 -17.68 -1.66
C ARG A 43 -2.24 -16.22 -1.23
N LEU A 44 -1.37 -15.38 -1.79
CA LEU A 44 -1.40 -13.93 -1.60
C LEU A 44 -2.60 -13.25 -2.28
N GLY A 45 -3.41 -14.01 -3.03
CA GLY A 45 -4.65 -13.54 -3.65
C GLY A 45 -4.49 -13.00 -5.07
N PHE A 46 -3.34 -13.22 -5.72
CA PHE A 46 -3.16 -12.84 -7.12
C PHE A 46 -3.87 -13.83 -8.04
N VAL A 47 -4.69 -13.29 -8.94
CA VAL A 47 -5.31 -14.05 -10.04
C VAL A 47 -4.25 -14.47 -11.05
N ALA A 48 -4.51 -15.57 -11.78
CA ALA A 48 -3.53 -16.21 -12.66
C ALA A 48 -2.83 -15.23 -13.63
N GLU A 49 -3.58 -14.33 -14.27
CA GLU A 49 -3.05 -13.32 -15.18
C GLU A 49 -1.99 -12.44 -14.50
N HIS A 50 -2.29 -11.88 -13.33
CA HIS A 50 -1.34 -11.06 -12.57
C HIS A 50 -0.14 -11.86 -12.06
N ARG A 51 -0.30 -13.17 -11.79
CA ARG A 51 0.83 -14.02 -11.40
C ARG A 51 1.80 -14.21 -12.56
N GLU A 52 1.29 -14.47 -13.76
CA GLU A 52 2.12 -14.58 -14.96
C GLU A 52 2.87 -13.28 -15.25
N GLU A 53 2.20 -12.14 -15.13
CA GLU A 53 2.83 -10.82 -15.28
C GLU A 53 3.94 -10.59 -14.26
N LEU A 54 3.68 -10.89 -12.98
CA LEU A 54 4.68 -10.76 -11.92
C LEU A 54 5.89 -11.68 -12.16
N MET A 55 5.66 -12.92 -12.56
CA MET A 55 6.73 -13.87 -12.86
C MET A 55 7.57 -13.43 -14.05
N ARG A 56 6.94 -12.97 -15.14
CA ARG A 56 7.65 -12.46 -16.33
C ARG A 56 8.38 -11.15 -16.06
N GLY A 57 7.77 -10.27 -15.26
CA GLY A 57 8.29 -8.94 -14.95
C GLY A 57 9.32 -8.90 -13.82
N GLY A 58 9.53 -10.00 -13.09
CA GLY A 58 10.43 -10.02 -11.94
C GLY A 58 9.84 -9.35 -10.68
N GLY A 59 8.51 -9.30 -10.57
CA GLY A 59 7.77 -8.74 -9.45
C GLY A 59 7.49 -7.24 -9.55
N PHE A 60 7.15 -6.63 -8.43
CA PHE A 60 6.89 -5.20 -8.29
C PHE A 60 8.17 -4.38 -8.31
N HIS A 61 8.17 -3.32 -9.11
CA HIS A 61 9.28 -2.36 -9.20
C HIS A 61 9.44 -1.53 -7.91
N GLU A 62 10.68 -1.23 -7.54
CA GLU A 62 11.04 -0.39 -6.39
C GLU A 62 10.31 0.97 -6.38
N ARG A 63 10.09 1.56 -7.57
CA ARG A 63 9.39 2.84 -7.74
C ARG A 63 8.01 2.85 -7.08
N LEU A 64 7.28 1.73 -7.12
CA LEU A 64 5.95 1.62 -6.53
C LEU A 64 6.01 1.65 -4.98
N PHE A 65 7.00 0.98 -4.39
CA PHE A 65 7.24 1.07 -2.94
C PHE A 65 7.58 2.50 -2.52
N ARG A 66 8.46 3.17 -3.28
CA ARG A 66 8.86 4.55 -3.01
C ARG A 66 7.67 5.50 -3.05
N ALA A 67 6.77 5.36 -4.02
CA ALA A 67 5.55 6.13 -4.10
C ALA A 67 4.67 5.93 -2.85
N ASN A 68 4.45 4.68 -2.42
CA ASN A 68 3.68 4.40 -1.20
C ASN A 68 4.32 5.00 0.06
N TYR A 69 5.64 4.93 0.21
CA TYR A 69 6.36 5.56 1.34
C TYR A 69 6.26 7.08 1.33
N GLN A 70 6.33 7.71 0.16
CA GLN A 70 6.15 9.15 0.01
C GLN A 70 4.72 9.56 0.41
N THR A 71 3.71 8.81 -0.03
CA THR A 71 2.31 9.05 0.34
C THR A 71 2.09 8.86 1.84
N ILE A 72 2.60 7.79 2.46
CA ILE A 72 2.54 7.60 3.92
C ILE A 72 3.18 8.80 4.65
N SER A 73 4.35 9.25 4.20
CA SER A 73 5.05 10.39 4.81
C SER A 73 4.29 11.69 4.64
N TYR A 74 3.64 11.88 3.50
CA TYR A 74 2.72 13.01 3.27
C TYR A 74 1.54 12.95 4.23
N LEU A 75 0.82 11.84 4.28
CA LEU A 75 -0.36 11.66 5.13
C LEU A 75 -0.04 11.84 6.62
N ARG A 76 1.10 11.32 7.10
CA ARG A 76 1.56 11.55 8.49
C ARG A 76 1.80 13.03 8.78
N ARG A 77 2.42 13.76 7.85
CA ARG A 77 2.68 15.20 8.01
C ARG A 77 1.41 16.04 7.97
N HIS A 78 0.40 15.64 7.21
CA HIS A 78 -0.85 16.39 7.07
C HIS A 78 -1.92 15.98 8.09
N GLY A 79 -1.92 14.73 8.57
CA GLY A 79 -2.76 14.27 9.68
C GLY A 79 -2.29 14.73 11.06
N GLY A 80 -1.00 15.03 11.22
CA GLY A 80 -0.45 15.58 12.47
C GLY A 80 -0.56 17.11 12.61
N LYS A 81 -0.87 17.83 11.52
CA LYS A 81 -0.94 19.31 11.51
C LYS A 81 -2.29 19.89 11.95
N HIS A 82 -3.30 19.06 12.18
CA HIS A 82 -4.65 19.49 12.59
C HIS A 82 -4.89 19.27 14.11
N VAL A 83 -3.84 19.21 14.93
CA VAL A 83 -3.93 18.92 16.38
C VAL A 83 -3.34 20.03 17.24
N HIS A 84 -3.16 21.25 16.72
CA HIS A 84 -2.75 22.42 17.50
C HIS A 84 -3.62 23.63 17.18
#